data_AF-A0A5E5QIF9-F1
#
_entry.id   AF-A0A5E5QIF9-F1
#
_cell.length_a   1.000
_cell.length_b   1.000
_cell.length_c   1.000
_cell.angle_alpha   90.00
_cell.angle_beta   90.00
_cell.angle_gamma   90.00
#
_symmetry.space_group_name_H-M   'P 1'
#
loop_
_entity.id
_entity.type
_entity.pdbx_description
1 polymer ?
#
loop_
_entity_poly.entity_id
_entity_poly.type
_entity_poly.pdbx_seq_one_letter_code
_entity_poly.pdbx_strand_id
1 'polypeptide(L)' 'MISLEPYQQTYTYDTGSNLTSLSDQANSGAWQQTLTIHPNNNRGTENNNQNNFDANGNLLHLDNIANLEWY' A
#
# COMPACT_ATOMS: atom_id res chain seq x y z
N MET A 1 -2.36 11.26 -32.59
CA MET A 1 -1.17 11.45 -31.75
C MET A 1 -1.66 11.51 -30.30
N ILE A 2 -1.18 10.64 -29.42
CA ILE A 2 -1.54 10.68 -27.99
C ILE A 2 -0.60 11.67 -27.32
N SER A 3 -1.14 12.72 -26.69
CA SER A 3 -0.33 13.66 -25.89
C SER A 3 0.00 12.97 -24.56
N LEU A 4 1.28 12.84 -24.24
CA LEU A 4 1.70 12.40 -22.91
C LEU A 4 1.50 13.56 -21.93
N GLU A 5 1.00 13.24 -20.74
CA GLU A 5 0.85 14.17 -19.65
C GLU A 5 1.94 13.91 -18.59
N PRO A 6 2.67 14.94 -18.14
CA PRO A 6 3.57 14.79 -17.00
C PRO A 6 2.78 14.64 -15.70
N TYR A 7 3.30 13.80 -14.81
CA TYR A 7 2.80 13.64 -13.46
C TYR A 7 3.96 13.65 -12.46
N GLN A 8 3.64 13.87 -11.19
CA GLN A 8 4.59 13.78 -10.08
C GLN A 8 4.06 12.82 -9.03
N GLN A 9 4.96 12.00 -8.47
CA GLN A 9 4.68 11.17 -7.31
C GLN A 9 5.52 11.61 -6.11
N THR A 10 4.88 11.60 -4.95
CA THR A 10 5.53 11.85 -3.65
C THR A 10 5.34 10.62 -2.77
N TYR A 11 6.45 10.16 -2.17
CA TYR A 11 6.49 8.98 -1.32
C TYR A 11 6.87 9.41 0.10
N THR A 12 6.13 8.93 1.10
CA THR A 12 6.44 9.13 2.52
C THR A 12 6.80 7.80 3.15
N TYR A 13 7.89 7.78 3.91
CA TYR A 13 8.38 6.59 4.60
C TYR A 13 8.42 6.82 6.12
N ASP A 14 8.19 5.76 6.88
CA ASP A 14 8.43 5.77 8.33
C ASP A 14 9.93 5.60 8.66
N THR A 15 10.28 5.60 9.96
CA THR A 15 11.66 5.39 10.42
C THR A 15 12.18 3.97 10.16
N GLY A 16 11.28 3.00 9.90
CA GLY A 16 11.60 1.64 9.50
C GLY A 16 11.82 1.48 7.99
N SER A 17 11.74 2.57 7.23
CA SER A 17 11.79 2.60 5.76
C SER A 17 10.61 1.90 5.06
N ASN A 18 9.47 1.76 5.72
CA ASN A 18 8.24 1.30 5.09
C ASN A 18 7.54 2.47 4.39
N LEU A 19 7.00 2.25 3.19
CA LEU A 19 6.14 3.23 2.52
C LEU A 19 4.83 3.37 3.32
N THR A 20 4.48 4.58 3.73
CA THR A 20 3.25 4.88 4.48
C THR A 20 2.24 5.67 3.66
N SER A 21 2.71 6.45 2.68
CA SER A 21 1.84 7.20 1.78
C SER A 21 2.47 7.36 0.40
N LEU A 22 1.62 7.21 -0.62
CA LEU A 22 1.91 7.52 -2.01
C LEU A 22 0.87 8.52 -2.51
N SER A 23 1.32 9.67 -2.98
CA SER A 23 0.46 10.67 -3.62
C SER A 23 0.89 10.85 -5.07
N ASP A 24 -0.08 10.84 -5.97
CA ASP A 24 0.09 11.08 -7.40
C ASP A 24 -0.66 12.35 -7.80
N GLN A 25 -0.04 13.16 -8.65
CA GLN A 25 -0.61 14.41 -9.16
C GLN A 25 -0.28 14.57 -10.65
N ALA A 26 -1.32 14.65 -11.46
CA ALA A 26 -1.32 15.11 -12.85
C ALA A 26 -2.34 16.25 -13.01
N ASN A 27 -2.45 16.90 -14.18
CA ASN A 27 -3.52 17.87 -14.40
C ASN A 27 -4.88 17.17 -14.57
N SER A 28 -4.89 15.96 -15.13
CA SER A 28 -6.10 15.16 -15.31
C SER A 28 -6.68 14.61 -14.00
N GLY A 29 -5.90 14.58 -12.92
CA GLY A 29 -6.37 14.14 -11.62
C GLY A 29 -5.27 13.94 -10.59
N ALA A 30 -5.70 13.63 -9.38
CA ALA A 30 -4.82 13.26 -8.28
C ALA A 30 -5.44 12.07 -7.53
N TRP A 31 -4.59 11.19 -7.02
CA TRP A 31 -5.00 10.12 -6.13
C TRP A 31 -3.96 9.92 -5.03
N GLN A 32 -4.40 9.33 -3.92
CA GLN A 32 -3.54 9.02 -2.79
C GLN A 32 -3.84 7.61 -2.29
N GLN A 33 -2.79 6.94 -1.84
CA GLN A 33 -2.85 5.64 -1.19
C GLN A 33 -2.12 5.75 0.14
N THR A 34 -2.75 5.26 1.20
CA THR A 34 -2.17 5.22 2.54
C THR A 34 -2.04 3.78 2.98
N LEU A 35 -0.87 3.44 3.50
CA LEU A 35 -0.55 2.12 4.04
C LEU A 35 -0.40 2.28 5.54
N THR A 36 -1.18 1.52 6.31
CA THR A 36 -1.02 1.53 7.76
C THR A 36 -0.11 0.36 8.14
N ILE A 37 1.05 0.71 8.71
CA ILE A 37 2.06 -0.25 9.14
C ILE A 37 1.81 -0.63 10.61
N HIS A 38 1.98 -1.90 10.94
CA HIS A 38 1.89 -2.37 12.33
C HIS A 38 3.00 -1.75 13.20
N PRO A 39 2.74 -1.43 14.48
CA PRO A 39 3.70 -0.71 15.31
C PRO A 39 4.97 -1.50 15.69
N ASN A 40 4.93 -2.84 15.59
CA ASN A 40 6.01 -3.71 16.09
C ASN A 40 6.66 -4.58 15.00
N ASN A 41 6.31 -4.39 13.74
CA ASN A 41 6.91 -5.08 12.60
C ASN A 41 6.64 -4.32 11.29
N ASN A 42 7.28 -4.71 10.20
CA ASN A 42 7.17 -4.04 8.90
C ASN A 42 5.98 -4.51 8.05
N ARG A 43 4.97 -5.15 8.65
CA ARG A 43 3.78 -5.59 7.92
C ARG A 43 2.78 -4.44 7.88
N GLY A 44 2.11 -4.26 6.75
CA GLY A 44 1.08 -3.27 6.60
C GLY A 44 0.30 -3.44 5.31
N THR A 45 -0.92 -2.95 5.31
CA THR A 45 -1.84 -2.93 4.17
C THR A 45 -2.64 -1.62 4.19
N GLU A 46 -3.40 -1.36 3.13
CA GLU A 46 -4.32 -0.20 3.08
C GLU A 46 -5.41 -0.31 4.16
N ASN A 47 -5.92 -1.52 4.36
CA ASN A 47 -6.91 -1.87 5.36
C ASN A 47 -6.25 -2.70 6.47
N ASN A 48 -5.52 -2.06 7.37
CA ASN A 48 -4.70 -2.68 8.43
C ASN A 48 -5.52 -3.34 9.54
N ASN A 49 -6.30 -4.36 9.16
CA ASN A 49 -6.98 -5.24 10.08
C ASN A 49 -5.96 -6.19 10.71
N GLN A 50 -6.07 -6.42 12.03
CA GLN A 50 -5.06 -7.19 12.78
C GLN A 50 -4.85 -8.63 12.29
N ASN A 51 -5.81 -9.20 11.55
CA ASN A 51 -5.80 -10.60 11.08
C ASN A 51 -5.38 -10.75 9.62
N ASN A 52 -4.70 -9.76 9.05
CA ASN A 52 -4.29 -9.81 7.65
C ASN A 52 -3.11 -10.73 7.40
N PHE A 53 -2.42 -11.24 8.42
CA PHE A 53 -1.23 -12.06 8.23
C PHE A 53 -1.23 -13.30 9.09
N ASP A 54 -0.65 -14.39 8.57
CA ASP A 54 -0.40 -15.61 9.33
C ASP A 54 0.82 -15.48 10.27
N ALA A 55 1.06 -16.53 11.06
CA ALA A 55 2.16 -16.60 12.01
C ALA A 55 3.55 -16.46 11.35
N ASN A 56 3.69 -16.82 10.07
CA ASN A 56 4.96 -16.81 9.36
C ASN A 56 5.28 -15.45 8.74
N GLY A 57 4.28 -14.67 8.31
CA GLY A 57 4.61 -13.58 7.39
C GLY A 57 3.52 -13.20 6.43
N ASN A 58 2.69 -14.17 6.07
CA ASN A 58 2.06 -14.17 4.77
C ASN A 58 0.71 -13.46 4.85
N LEU A 59 0.42 -12.64 3.85
CA LEU A 59 -0.86 -11.95 3.74
C LEU A 59 -1.98 -12.97 3.52
N LEU A 60 -3.03 -12.93 4.34
CA LEU A 60 -4.16 -13.87 4.30
C LEU A 60 -5.34 -13.37 3.49
N HIS A 61 -5.45 -12.07 3.26
CA HIS A 61 -6.56 -11.47 2.52
C HIS A 61 -6.07 -10.41 1.56
N LEU A 62 -6.52 -10.48 0.31
CA LEU A 62 -6.31 -9.45 -0.69
C LEU A 62 -7.67 -8.89 -1.10
N ASP A 63 -7.86 -7.60 -0.86
CA ASP A 63 -9.12 -6.91 -1.11
C ASP A 63 -9.59 -7.12 -2.55
N ASN A 64 -10.88 -7.38 -2.72
CA ASN A 64 -11.54 -7.63 -4.01
C ASN A 64 -11.10 -8.90 -4.75
N ILE A 65 -10.30 -9.77 -4.14
CA ILE A 65 -9.93 -11.06 -4.74
C ILE A 65 -10.47 -12.21 -3.89
N ALA A 66 -9.77 -12.60 -2.83
CA ALA A 66 -10.11 -13.74 -1.98
C ALA A 66 -9.19 -13.82 -0.75
N ASN A 67 -9.45 -14.82 0.09
CA ASN A 67 -8.48 -15.31 1.05
C ASN A 67 -7.35 -16.05 0.32
N LEU A 68 -6.13 -15.94 0.85
CA LEU A 68 -4.92 -16.52 0.31
C LEU A 68 -4.53 -17.76 1.13
N GLU A 69 -4.36 -18.88 0.44
CA GLU A 69 -3.89 -20.14 1.03
C GLU A 69 -2.39 -20.31 0.76
N TRP A 70 -1.62 -20.53 1.83
CA TRP A 70 -0.17 -20.69 1.76
C TRP A 70 0.21 -22.13 2.14
N TYR A 71 1.21 -22.69 1.46
CA TYR A 71 1.70 -24.07 1.64
C TYR A 71 3.15 -24.10 2.11
#